data_AF-A0A0I9S7K9-F1
#
_entry.id   AF-A0A0I9S7K9-F1
#
_cell.length_a   1.000
_cell.length_b   1.000
_cell.length_c   1.000
_cell.angle_alpha   90.00
_cell.angle_beta   90.00
_cell.angle_gamma   90.00
#
_symmetry.space_group_name_H-M   'P 1'
#
loop_
_entity.id
_entity.type
_entity.pdbx_description
1 polymer ?
#
loop_
_entity_poly.entity_id
_entity_poly.type
_entity_poly.pdbx_seq_one_letter_code
_entity_poly.pdbx_strand_id
1 'polypeptide(L)'
;MMFVILGTAMYQLQKEKEVSSLDQYSQNTMDLVTEQLTAFMQRIEEDMGHYGSHDDIQNMLQDGVTPEEESCSLKVFSRFKKNHPDILDVYIGTKDKKTLSANLADGGKVPEGYDPTSRQWYKASESDTKSIIWGQPQYE
;
A
#
# COMPACT_ATOMS: atom_id res chain seq x y z
N MET A 1 0.70 5.43 -62.77
CA MET A 1 1.44 6.16 -61.70
C MET A 1 0.51 6.73 -60.61
N MET A 2 -0.62 7.35 -60.96
CA MET A 2 -1.56 7.96 -60.00
C MET A 2 -2.18 7.00 -58.97
N PHE A 3 -2.51 5.76 -59.35
CA PHE A 3 -3.10 4.75 -58.44
C PHE A 3 -2.14 4.23 -57.37
N VAL A 4 -0.82 4.17 -57.66
CA VAL A 4 0.18 3.70 -56.69
C VAL A 4 0.37 4.76 -55.59
N ILE A 5 0.39 6.04 -55.96
CA ILE A 5 0.53 7.17 -55.02
C ILE A 5 -0.69 7.26 -54.10
N LEU A 6 -1.90 7.08 -54.64
CA LEU A 6 -3.14 7.05 -53.85
C LEU A 6 -3.18 5.85 -52.89
N GLY A 7 -2.72 4.67 -53.34
CA GLY A 7 -2.62 3.49 -52.48
C GLY A 7 -1.64 3.68 -51.33
N THR A 8 -0.46 4.26 -51.57
CA THR A 8 0.53 4.53 -50.52
C THR A 8 0.04 5.58 -49.52
N ALA A 9 -0.64 6.64 -49.99
CA ALA A 9 -1.20 7.67 -49.12
C ALA A 9 -2.34 7.11 -48.24
N MET A 10 -3.21 6.29 -48.81
CA MET A 10 -4.28 5.62 -48.05
C MET A 10 -3.72 4.64 -47.02
N TYR A 11 -2.67 3.89 -47.36
CA TYR A 11 -1.98 3.00 -46.42
C TYR A 11 -1.29 3.76 -45.28
N GLN A 12 -0.61 4.88 -45.57
CA GLN A 12 -0.01 5.72 -44.53
C GLN A 12 -1.05 6.29 -43.58
N LEU A 13 -2.16 6.80 -44.12
CA LEU A 13 -3.29 7.30 -43.31
C LEU A 13 -3.94 6.22 -42.44
N GLN A 14 -4.10 4.99 -42.97
CA GLN A 14 -4.62 3.87 -42.19
C GLN A 14 -3.66 3.48 -41.07
N LYS A 15 -2.36 3.38 -41.38
CA LYS A 15 -1.32 3.05 -40.40
C LYS A 15 -1.22 4.12 -39.30
N GLU A 16 -1.33 5.39 -39.66
CA GLU A 16 -1.32 6.50 -38.70
C GLU A 16 -2.55 6.47 -37.79
N LYS A 17 -3.75 6.19 -38.32
CA LYS A 17 -4.95 5.99 -37.50
C LYS A 17 -4.83 4.79 -36.57
N GLU A 18 -4.27 3.69 -37.05
CA GLU A 18 -4.08 2.47 -36.24
C GLU A 18 -3.11 2.74 -35.09
N VAL A 19 -1.95 3.35 -35.37
CA VAL A 19 -0.97 3.76 -34.34
C VAL A 19 -1.60 4.74 -33.35
N SER A 20 -2.30 5.76 -33.82
CA SER A 20 -2.99 6.72 -32.95
C SER A 20 -4.07 6.05 -32.08
N SER A 21 -4.78 5.06 -32.62
CA SER A 21 -5.79 4.31 -31.85
C SER A 21 -5.16 3.39 -30.80
N LEU A 22 -4.00 2.79 -31.11
CA LEU A 22 -3.23 1.99 -30.17
C LEU A 22 -2.67 2.85 -29.04
N ASP A 23 -2.13 4.04 -29.36
CA ASP A 23 -1.66 5.00 -28.38
C ASP A 23 -2.80 5.47 -27.47
N GLN A 24 -3.96 5.81 -28.03
CA GLN A 24 -5.14 6.21 -27.27
C GLN A 24 -5.64 5.07 -26.37
N TYR A 25 -5.69 3.84 -26.88
CA TYR A 25 -6.09 2.68 -26.08
C TYR A 25 -5.10 2.44 -24.93
N SER A 26 -3.80 2.54 -25.19
CA SER A 26 -2.76 2.41 -24.18
C SER A 26 -2.89 3.51 -23.12
N GLN A 27 -3.11 4.77 -23.53
CA GLN A 27 -3.31 5.89 -22.61
C GLN A 27 -4.55 5.67 -21.73
N ASN A 28 -5.70 5.39 -22.33
CA ASN A 28 -6.93 5.14 -21.58
C ASN A 28 -6.78 3.96 -20.60
N THR A 29 -6.04 2.92 -21.00
CA THR A 29 -5.76 1.77 -20.13
C THR A 29 -4.86 2.18 -18.96
N MET A 30 -3.81 2.97 -19.21
CA MET A 30 -2.93 3.47 -18.16
C MET A 30 -3.65 4.44 -17.21
N ASP A 31 -4.54 5.28 -17.74
CA ASP A 31 -5.36 6.18 -16.93
C ASP A 31 -6.28 5.37 -16.01
N LEU A 32 -6.94 4.34 -16.54
CA LEU A 32 -7.79 3.46 -15.74
C LEU A 32 -6.99 2.71 -14.66
N VAL A 33 -5.79 2.19 -15.00
CA VAL A 33 -4.92 1.53 -14.02
C VAL A 33 -4.48 2.51 -12.95
N THR A 34 -4.13 3.74 -13.33
CA THR A 34 -3.71 4.79 -12.40
C THR A 34 -4.85 5.19 -11.47
N GLU A 35 -6.07 5.33 -11.99
CA GLU A 35 -7.26 5.62 -11.20
C GLU A 35 -7.54 4.51 -10.18
N GLN A 36 -7.48 3.24 -10.62
CA GLN A 36 -7.67 2.10 -9.72
C GLN A 36 -6.61 2.01 -8.64
N LEU A 37 -5.34 2.22 -8.98
CA LEU A 37 -4.23 2.25 -8.02
C LEU A 37 -4.39 3.41 -7.03
N THR A 38 -4.77 4.59 -7.51
CA THR A 38 -5.01 5.76 -6.66
C THR A 38 -6.15 5.49 -5.68
N ALA A 39 -7.27 4.94 -6.16
CA ALA A 39 -8.40 4.59 -5.31
C ALA A 39 -8.05 3.49 -4.29
N PHE A 40 -7.22 2.53 -4.66
CA PHE A 40 -6.70 1.52 -3.75
C PHE A 40 -5.82 2.13 -2.65
N MET A 41 -4.85 2.96 -3.04
CA MET A 41 -3.96 3.64 -2.09
C MET A 41 -4.73 4.57 -1.15
N GLN A 42 -5.66 5.36 -1.68
CA GLN A 42 -6.48 6.27 -0.88
C GLN A 42 -7.32 5.51 0.15
N ARG A 43 -7.91 4.37 -0.22
CA ARG A 43 -8.67 3.53 0.72
C ARG A 43 -7.78 3.03 1.86
N ILE A 44 -6.56 2.57 1.55
CA ILE A 44 -5.59 2.16 2.57
C ILE A 44 -5.20 3.32 3.47
N GLU A 45 -4.99 4.52 2.92
CA GLU A 45 -4.69 5.72 3.71
C GLU A 45 -5.85 6.08 4.66
N GLU A 46 -7.08 6.09 4.16
CA GLU A 46 -8.27 6.37 4.96
C GLU A 46 -8.42 5.36 6.11
N ASP A 47 -8.26 4.07 5.81
CA ASP A 47 -8.29 3.01 6.81
C ASP A 47 -7.17 3.19 7.83
N MET A 48 -5.92 3.34 7.38
CA MET A 48 -4.76 3.53 8.26
C MET A 48 -4.90 4.76 9.16
N GLY A 49 -5.41 5.87 8.60
CA GLY A 49 -5.70 7.09 9.34
C GLY A 49 -6.76 6.85 10.43
N HIS A 50 -7.82 6.10 10.12
CA HIS A 50 -8.83 5.73 11.10
C HIS A 50 -8.25 4.88 12.24
N TYR A 51 -7.46 3.85 11.93
CA TYR A 51 -6.86 2.97 12.94
C TYR A 51 -5.78 3.66 13.78
N GLY A 52 -4.89 4.44 13.15
CA GLY A 52 -3.84 5.18 13.85
C GLY A 52 -4.38 6.30 14.76
N SER A 53 -5.60 6.76 14.49
CA SER A 53 -6.31 7.75 15.31
C SER A 53 -7.17 7.12 16.41
N HIS A 54 -7.23 5.79 16.50
CA HIS A 54 -8.04 5.14 17.54
C HIS A 54 -7.35 5.24 18.90
N ASP A 55 -8.07 5.74 19.91
CA ASP A 55 -7.56 5.94 21.28
C ASP A 55 -6.82 4.73 21.84
N ASP A 56 -7.31 3.51 21.59
CA ASP A 56 -6.68 2.27 22.06
C ASP A 56 -5.25 2.10 21.50
N ILE A 57 -5.03 2.44 20.23
CA ILE A 57 -3.71 2.37 19.59
C ILE A 57 -2.81 3.50 20.11
N GLN A 58 -3.35 4.70 20.28
CA GLN A 58 -2.58 5.85 20.76
C GLN A 58 -2.14 5.69 22.22
N ASN A 59 -3.04 5.20 23.09
CA ASN A 59 -2.75 4.95 24.50
C ASN A 59 -1.69 3.85 24.66
N MET A 60 -1.83 2.74 23.91
CA MET A 60 -0.84 1.67 23.88
C MET A 60 0.56 2.16 23.49
N LEU A 61 0.66 3.13 22.57
CA LEU A 61 1.94 3.71 22.14
C LEU A 61 2.57 4.66 23.18
N GLN A 62 1.78 5.27 24.06
CA GLN A 62 2.25 6.25 25.06
C GLN A 62 2.67 5.58 26.36
N ASP A 63 1.86 4.68 26.88
CA ASP A 63 2.02 4.12 28.23
C ASP A 63 2.82 2.80 28.24
N GLY A 64 3.12 2.27 27.06
CA GLY A 64 3.76 0.98 26.86
C GLY A 64 2.73 -0.15 26.83
N VAL A 65 3.02 -1.21 26.07
CA VAL A 65 2.03 -2.25 25.78
C VAL A 65 1.84 -3.18 26.98
N THR A 66 0.70 -3.06 27.66
CA THR A 66 0.23 -4.06 28.63
C THR A 66 -0.26 -5.34 27.92
N PRO A 67 -0.27 -6.50 28.58
CA PRO A 67 -0.78 -7.74 27.98
C PRO A 67 -2.24 -7.65 27.51
N GLU A 68 -3.07 -6.89 28.22
CA GLU A 68 -4.46 -6.65 27.87
C GLU A 68 -4.60 -5.81 26.59
N GLU A 69 -3.83 -4.73 26.47
CA GLU A 69 -3.77 -3.89 25.25
C GLU A 69 -3.23 -4.69 24.08
N GLU A 70 -2.19 -5.50 24.28
CA GLU A 70 -1.63 -6.39 23.27
C GLU A 70 -2.71 -7.31 22.67
N SER A 71 -3.51 -7.96 23.54
CA SER A 71 -4.61 -8.84 23.12
C SER A 71 -5.70 -8.08 22.36
N CYS A 72 -5.99 -6.84 22.77
CA CYS A 72 -6.97 -5.99 22.09
C CYS A 72 -6.48 -5.61 20.68
N SER A 73 -5.25 -5.08 20.57
CA SER A 73 -4.65 -4.66 19.30
C SER A 73 -4.52 -5.81 18.31
N LEU A 74 -4.10 -7.00 18.76
CA LEU A 74 -4.03 -8.19 17.90
C LEU A 74 -5.40 -8.58 17.31
N LYS A 75 -6.48 -8.44 18.08
CA LYS A 75 -7.85 -8.68 17.57
C LYS A 75 -8.26 -7.64 16.54
N VAL A 76 -7.90 -6.37 16.75
CA VAL A 76 -8.15 -5.28 15.80
C VAL A 76 -7.41 -5.57 14.49
N PHE A 77 -6.13 -5.92 14.55
CA PHE A 77 -5.32 -6.23 13.36
C PHE A 77 -5.82 -7.47 12.62
N SER A 78 -6.18 -8.54 13.33
CA SER A 78 -6.75 -9.74 12.71
C SER A 78 -8.09 -9.45 12.01
N ARG A 79 -8.96 -8.64 12.63
CA ARG A 79 -10.21 -8.20 11.99
C ARG A 79 -9.95 -7.36 10.75
N PHE A 80 -8.99 -6.45 10.80
CA PHE A 80 -8.62 -5.62 9.66
C PHE A 80 -8.14 -6.48 8.49
N LYS A 81 -7.12 -7.32 8.72
CA LYS A 81 -6.61 -8.24 7.68
C LYS A 81 -7.71 -9.11 7.08
N LYS A 82 -8.68 -9.58 7.89
CA LYS A 82 -9.83 -10.34 7.39
C LYS A 82 -10.75 -9.54 6.46
N ASN A 83 -10.90 -8.25 6.69
CA ASN A 83 -11.71 -7.35 5.87
C ASN A 83 -10.96 -6.84 4.63
N HIS A 84 -9.62 -6.94 4.62
CA HIS A 84 -8.73 -6.46 3.55
C HIS A 84 -7.78 -7.59 3.10
N PRO A 85 -8.28 -8.59 2.35
CA PRO A 85 -7.52 -9.80 2.00
C PRO A 85 -6.33 -9.54 1.04
N ASP A 86 -6.29 -8.37 0.44
CA ASP A 86 -5.23 -7.82 -0.40
C ASP A 86 -4.04 -7.26 0.42
N ILE A 87 -4.20 -7.07 1.73
CA ILE A 87 -3.13 -6.62 2.63
C ILE A 87 -2.41 -7.84 3.23
N LEU A 88 -1.09 -7.87 3.06
CA LEU A 88 -0.26 -9.00 3.50
C LEU A 88 -0.11 -9.08 5.03
N ASP A 89 0.05 -7.94 5.69
CA ASP A 89 0.08 -7.85 7.15
C ASP A 89 -0.27 -6.43 7.59
N VAL A 90 -0.74 -6.31 8.83
CA VAL A 90 -0.83 -5.04 9.54
C VAL A 90 -0.14 -5.20 10.86
N TYR A 91 0.81 -4.30 11.10
CA TYR A 91 1.71 -4.41 12.23
C TYR A 91 2.04 -3.04 12.81
N ILE A 92 2.50 -3.07 14.05
CA ILE A 92 3.02 -1.92 14.77
C ILE A 92 4.33 -2.30 15.44
N GLY A 93 5.30 -1.39 15.35
CA GLY A 93 6.51 -1.43 16.14
C GLY A 93 6.41 -0.46 17.30
N THR A 94 6.83 -0.87 18.48
CA THR A 94 6.80 -0.04 19.68
C THR A 94 8.20 0.41 20.06
N LYS A 95 8.31 1.44 20.90
CA LYS A 95 9.61 1.99 21.34
C LYS A 95 10.43 0.98 22.16
N ASP A 96 9.77 0.04 22.84
CA ASP A 96 10.39 -1.09 23.54
C ASP A 96 10.73 -2.27 22.60
N LYS A 97 10.71 -2.05 21.28
CA LYS A 97 11.08 -2.99 20.22
C LYS A 97 10.16 -4.19 20.06
N LYS A 98 8.97 -4.19 20.67
CA LYS A 98 7.96 -5.20 20.37
C LYS A 98 7.39 -4.95 18.97
N THR A 99 7.04 -6.05 18.33
CA THR A 99 6.29 -6.05 17.08
C THR A 99 4.98 -6.79 17.34
N LEU A 100 3.86 -6.14 17.09
CA LEU A 100 2.54 -6.78 17.09
C LEU A 100 2.02 -6.79 15.67
N SER A 101 1.45 -7.90 15.20
CA SER A 101 0.87 -7.94 13.87
C SER A 101 -0.30 -8.93 13.75
N ALA A 102 -1.10 -8.75 12.70
CA ALA A 102 -2.15 -9.70 12.35
C ALA A 102 -1.57 -11.10 12.07
N ASN A 103 -0.43 -11.19 11.38
CA ASN A 103 0.23 -12.49 11.16
C ASN A 103 0.70 -13.16 12.45
N LEU A 104 1.18 -12.38 13.44
CA LEU A 104 1.54 -12.94 14.75
C LEU A 104 0.29 -13.43 15.50
N ALA A 105 -0.83 -12.71 15.41
CA ALA A 105 -2.11 -13.15 15.96
C ALA A 105 -2.57 -14.49 15.34
N ASP A 106 -2.26 -14.71 14.06
CA ASP A 106 -2.59 -15.95 13.32
C ASP A 106 -1.56 -17.08 13.53
N GLY A 107 -0.63 -16.94 14.50
CA GLY A 107 0.37 -17.96 14.84
C GLY A 107 1.70 -17.85 14.08
N GLY A 108 1.91 -16.75 13.36
CA GLY A 108 3.21 -16.37 12.80
C GLY A 108 4.26 -16.10 13.89
N LYS A 109 5.51 -15.95 13.48
CA LYS A 109 6.64 -15.65 14.38
C LYS A 109 7.44 -14.46 13.87
N VAL A 110 7.86 -13.61 14.80
CA VAL A 110 8.84 -12.57 14.53
C VAL A 110 10.21 -13.26 14.35
N PRO A 111 10.99 -12.92 13.30
CA PRO A 111 12.35 -13.42 13.16
C PRO A 111 13.20 -13.11 14.39
N GLU A 112 14.12 -14.02 14.73
CA GLU A 112 15.02 -13.80 15.87
C GLU A 112 15.88 -12.54 15.65
N GLY A 113 15.92 -11.66 16.64
CA GLY A 113 16.66 -10.40 16.57
C GLY A 113 16.02 -9.30 15.71
N TYR A 114 14.80 -9.50 15.20
CA TYR A 114 14.08 -8.42 14.50
C TYR A 114 13.82 -7.24 15.45
N ASP A 115 14.26 -6.06 15.01
CA ASP A 115 14.08 -4.81 15.75
C ASP A 115 13.30 -3.83 14.86
N PRO A 116 12.02 -3.55 15.17
CA PRO A 116 11.20 -2.64 14.37
C PRO A 116 11.80 -1.22 14.36
N THR A 117 12.46 -0.79 15.44
CA THR A 117 13.04 0.57 15.55
C THR A 117 14.24 0.79 14.62
N SER A 118 14.84 -0.29 14.15
CA SER A 118 15.94 -0.23 13.19
C SER A 118 15.48 -0.02 11.74
N ARG A 119 14.20 -0.32 11.45
CA ARG A 119 13.65 -0.39 10.09
C ARG A 119 13.44 1.00 9.50
N GLN A 120 13.53 1.09 8.17
CA GLN A 120 13.37 2.36 7.46
C GLN A 120 11.95 2.92 7.61
N TRP A 121 10.92 2.06 7.55
CA TRP A 121 9.53 2.49 7.73
C TRP A 121 9.33 3.14 9.11
N TYR A 122 9.91 2.55 10.16
CA TYR A 122 9.79 3.07 11.52
C TYR A 122 10.45 4.45 11.65
N LYS A 123 11.70 4.56 11.18
CA LYS A 123 12.45 5.83 11.19
C LYS A 123 11.76 6.93 10.37
N ALA A 124 11.15 6.56 9.25
CA ALA A 124 10.37 7.50 8.44
C ALA A 124 9.15 8.00 9.23
N SER A 125 8.38 7.10 9.84
CA SER A 125 7.23 7.45 10.67
C SER A 125 7.60 8.30 11.90
N GLU A 126 8.77 8.08 12.51
CA GLU A 126 9.25 8.94 13.59
C GLU A 126 9.63 10.35 13.11
N SER A 127 10.11 10.47 11.87
CA SER A 127 10.52 11.75 11.30
C SER A 127 9.35 12.63 10.85
N ASP A 128 8.20 12.02 10.50
CA ASP A 128 6.95 12.71 10.21
C ASP A 128 5.77 11.97 10.88
N THR A 129 5.36 12.50 12.03
CA THR A 129 4.28 11.94 12.85
C THR A 129 2.89 12.43 12.45
N LYS A 130 2.78 13.28 11.42
CA LYS A 130 1.52 13.93 11.03
C LYS A 130 0.95 13.41 9.72
N SER A 131 1.76 12.72 8.93
CA SER A 131 1.39 12.26 7.58
C SER A 131 1.46 10.73 7.48
N ILE A 132 0.69 10.17 6.57
CA ILE A 132 0.86 8.78 6.15
C ILE A 132 1.99 8.72 5.14
N ILE A 133 2.95 7.81 5.35
CA ILE A 133 4.15 7.70 4.52
C ILE A 133 4.13 6.37 3.77
N TRP A 134 4.20 6.44 2.44
CA TRP A 134 4.43 5.26 1.61
C TRP A 134 5.93 4.95 1.54
N GLY A 135 6.31 3.79 2.07
CA GLY A 135 7.66 3.27 1.93
C GLY A 135 7.98 2.87 0.49
N GLN A 136 9.25 2.89 0.12
CA GLN A 136 9.69 2.27 -1.13
C GLN A 136 9.60 0.75 -1.00
N PRO A 137 9.27 0.00 -2.07
CA PRO A 137 9.30 -1.45 -2.05
C PRO A 137 10.66 -1.96 -1.56
N GLN A 138 10.65 -2.67 -0.42
CA GLN A 138 11.84 -3.33 0.11
C GLN A 138 11.69 -4.82 -0.14
N TYR A 139 12.75 -5.47 -0.61
CA TYR A 139 12.88 -6.91 -0.48
C TYR A 139 13.39 -7.16 0.94
N GLU A 140 12.51 -7.60 1.84
CA GLU A 140 12.88 -8.03 3.19
C GLU A 140 13.48 -9.44 3.22
#